data_AF-A0AAP0K4L9-F1
#
_entry.id   AF-A0AAP0K4L9-F1
#
_cell.length_a   1.000
_cell.length_b   1.000
_cell.length_c   1.000
_cell.angle_alpha   90.00
_cell.angle_beta   90.00
_cell.angle_gamma   90.00
#
_symmetry.space_group_name_H-M   'P 1'
#
loop_
_entity.id
_entity.type
_entity.pdbx_description
1 polymer ?
#
loop_
_entity_poly.entity_id
_entity_poly.type
_entity_poly.pdbx_seq_one_letter_code
_entity_poly.pdbx_strand_id
1 'polypeptide(L)'
;MLKLITQSCFMYRCKIHTLLSIGVVLWQSFDHPTDTLLPVMKVGLNKKTGHNGLLTSWKDEDDPRGGDFSFGVDPQRQREVFIWRDSHPYIRYDIMIESWTNNDILSFSVDRSDEGIYVSFSVFDKSIATRWTLSRTGALELLFWTAINMK
;
A
#
# COMPACT_ATOMS: atom_id res chain seq x y z
N MET A 1 1.66 -19.13 14.71
CA MET A 1 0.98 -19.78 13.56
C MET A 1 0.73 -18.71 12.51
N LEU A 2 1.15 -18.94 11.26
CA LEU A 2 0.87 -18.05 10.13
C LEU A 2 -0.60 -18.21 9.70
N LYS A 3 -1.34 -17.14 9.50
CA LYS A 3 -2.74 -17.18 9.09
C LYS A 3 -3.02 -16.11 8.02
N LEU A 4 -3.74 -16.49 6.96
CA LEU A 4 -4.33 -15.58 5.99
C LEU A 4 -5.60 -14.95 6.58
N ILE A 5 -5.71 -13.63 6.58
CA ILE A 5 -6.91 -12.91 7.06
C ILE A 5 -7.76 -12.45 5.87
N THR A 6 -7.09 -11.96 4.82
CA THR A 6 -7.66 -11.60 3.52
C THR A 6 -6.87 -12.36 2.44
N GLN A 7 -7.41 -12.49 1.23
CA GLN A 7 -6.83 -13.33 0.16
C GLN A 7 -5.35 -13.00 -0.17
N SER A 8 -4.81 -11.89 0.31
CA SER A 8 -3.46 -11.42 -0.01
C SER A 8 -2.60 -11.00 1.20
N CYS A 9 -3.12 -11.05 2.44
CA CYS A 9 -2.36 -10.64 3.63
C CYS A 9 -1.94 -11.85 4.47
N PHE A 10 -0.62 -12.07 4.57
CA PHE A 10 -0.01 -13.02 5.48
C PHE A 10 0.31 -12.37 6.82
N MET A 11 0.04 -13.07 7.92
CA MET A 11 0.28 -12.55 9.27
C MET A 11 0.77 -13.64 10.22
N TYR A 12 1.72 -13.28 11.08
CA TYR A 12 2.22 -14.11 12.17
C TYR A 12 1.71 -13.60 13.53
N ARG A 13 1.05 -14.48 14.28
CA ARG A 13 0.57 -14.19 15.64
C ARG A 13 1.24 -15.05 16.70
N CYS A 14 1.48 -14.44 17.87
CA CYS A 14 1.85 -15.14 19.09
C CYS A 14 0.65 -15.20 20.05
N LYS A 15 0.45 -16.36 20.68
CA LYS A 15 -0.49 -16.54 21.78
C LYS A 15 0.30 -16.46 23.08
N ILE A 16 0.16 -15.36 23.80
CA ILE A 16 0.72 -15.24 25.16
C ILE A 16 -0.31 -15.89 26.11
N HIS A 17 0.16 -16.76 27.00
CA HIS A 17 -0.68 -17.57 27.88
C HIS A 17 -1.21 -16.75 29.08
N THR A 18 -1.97 -15.70 28.80
CA THR A 18 -2.72 -14.92 29.79
C THR A 18 -4.17 -14.81 29.32
N LEU A 19 -5.12 -14.81 30.25
CA LEU A 19 -6.56 -15.12 30.12
C LEU A 19 -7.42 -14.30 29.13
N LEU A 20 -6.83 -13.53 28.22
CA LEU A 20 -7.51 -12.95 27.06
C LEU A 20 -6.99 -13.61 25.78
N SER A 21 -7.88 -14.28 25.04
CA SER A 21 -7.60 -14.94 23.76
C SER A 21 -7.30 -13.97 22.60
N ILE A 22 -6.76 -12.79 22.88
CA ILE A 22 -6.33 -11.81 21.87
C ILE A 22 -4.90 -12.15 21.48
N GLY A 23 -4.73 -12.97 20.44
CA GLY A 23 -3.42 -13.24 19.88
C GLY A 23 -2.77 -11.95 19.36
N VAL A 24 -1.57 -11.64 19.84
CA VAL A 24 -0.80 -10.45 19.44
C VAL A 24 -0.26 -10.66 18.04
N VAL A 25 -0.49 -9.69 17.14
CA VAL A 25 0.13 -9.66 15.81
C VAL A 25 1.57 -9.23 15.97
N LEU A 26 2.51 -10.09 15.60
CA LEU A 26 3.94 -9.78 15.64
C LEU A 26 4.45 -9.30 14.28
N TRP A 27 3.81 -9.74 13.20
CA TRP A 27 4.22 -9.41 11.84
C TRP A 27 3.05 -9.56 10.87
N GLN A 28 2.98 -8.70 9.86
CA GLN A 28 2.10 -8.88 8.70
C GLN A 28 2.77 -8.36 7.43
N SER A 29 2.49 -9.04 6.31
CA SER A 29 3.04 -8.67 4.98
C SER A 29 2.67 -7.25 4.55
N PHE A 30 1.51 -6.75 5.00
CA PHE A 30 1.05 -5.40 4.64
C PHE A 30 1.92 -4.29 5.24
N ASP A 31 2.71 -4.57 6.29
CA ASP A 31 3.67 -3.62 6.86
C ASP A 31 4.96 -3.51 6.02
N HIS A 32 5.14 -4.41 5.04
CA HIS A 32 6.31 -4.53 4.17
C HIS A 32 5.89 -4.62 2.70
N PRO A 33 5.32 -3.55 2.13
CA PRO A 33 4.91 -3.52 0.73
C PRO A 33 6.10 -3.65 -0.23
N THR A 34 5.84 -4.21 -1.42
CA THR A 34 6.76 -4.21 -2.57
C THR A 34 6.34 -3.11 -3.56
N ASP A 35 6.13 -3.43 -4.83
CA ASP A 35 5.66 -2.54 -5.90
C ASP A 35 4.14 -2.34 -5.91
N THR A 36 3.40 -3.17 -5.17
CA THR A 36 1.94 -3.27 -5.28
C THR A 36 1.23 -2.78 -4.02
N LEU A 37 0.21 -1.93 -4.20
CA LEU A 37 -0.78 -1.58 -3.19
C LEU A 37 -2.10 -2.31 -3.50
N LEU A 38 -2.59 -3.08 -2.55
CA LEU A 38 -3.88 -3.79 -2.62
C LEU A 38 -4.97 -3.06 -1.84
N PRO A 39 -6.26 -3.37 -2.07
CA PRO A 39 -7.34 -2.78 -1.29
C PRO A 39 -7.11 -3.01 0.21
N VAL A 40 -7.43 -2.00 1.03
CA VAL A 40 -7.27 -2.02 2.50
C VAL A 40 -5.82 -1.93 3.00
N MET A 41 -4.80 -2.16 2.13
CA MET A 41 -3.41 -1.90 2.50
C MET A 41 -3.21 -0.41 2.80
N LYS A 42 -2.32 -0.12 3.74
CA LYS A 42 -1.91 1.22 4.13
C LYS A 42 -0.43 1.40 3.83
N VAL A 43 -0.08 2.47 3.11
CA VAL A 43 1.30 2.88 2.80
C VAL A 43 1.51 4.29 3.34
N GLY A 44 2.61 4.52 4.04
CA GLY A 44 2.88 5.81 4.66
C GLY A 44 3.62 5.70 6.00
N LEU A 45 3.56 6.78 6.76
CA LEU A 45 4.39 6.99 7.94
C LEU A 45 3.69 6.58 9.23
N ASN A 46 4.29 5.63 9.94
CA ASN A 46 3.99 5.38 11.34
C ASN A 46 4.77 6.34 12.23
N LYS A 47 4.09 7.25 12.92
CA LYS A 47 4.71 8.25 13.80
C LYS A 47 5.27 7.64 15.09
N LYS A 48 4.70 6.53 15.56
CA LYS A 48 5.15 5.86 16.80
C LYS A 48 6.47 5.12 16.60
N THR A 49 6.62 4.44 15.46
CA THR A 49 7.83 3.65 15.16
C THR A 49 8.84 4.39 14.28
N GLY A 50 8.42 5.46 13.61
CA GLY A 50 9.21 6.15 12.58
C GLY A 50 9.30 5.39 11.25
N HIS A 51 8.67 4.22 11.15
CA HIS A 51 8.67 3.41 9.92
C HIS A 51 7.83 4.08 8.84
N ASN A 52 8.42 4.32 7.67
CA ASN A 52 7.70 4.79 6.49
C ASN A 52 7.59 3.65 5.48
N GLY A 53 6.40 3.05 5.37
CA GLY A 53 6.11 2.07 4.34
C GLY A 53 6.00 2.77 2.99
N LEU A 54 6.80 2.36 2.02
CA LEU A 54 6.82 2.89 0.65
C LEU A 54 6.60 1.74 -0.33
N LEU A 55 5.90 2.00 -1.44
CA LEU A 55 6.00 1.09 -2.57
C LEU A 55 7.38 1.26 -3.21
N THR A 56 7.99 0.18 -3.67
CA THR A 56 9.25 0.19 -4.41
C THR A 56 9.07 -0.58 -5.70
N SER A 57 9.35 0.03 -6.85
CA SER A 57 9.20 -0.62 -8.14
C SER A 57 10.09 -1.85 -8.23
N TRP A 58 9.76 -2.78 -9.12
CA TRP A 58 10.73 -3.79 -9.52
C TRP A 58 11.87 -3.14 -10.32
N LYS A 59 13.01 -3.82 -10.32
CA LYS A 59 14.18 -3.41 -11.09
C LYS A 59 13.94 -3.59 -12.59
N ASP A 60 13.37 -4.73 -12.96
CA ASP A 60 12.95 -5.06 -14.32
C ASP A 60 11.75 -6.02 -14.29
N GLU A 61 11.15 -6.28 -15.45
CA GLU A 61 9.97 -7.15 -15.59
C GLU A 61 10.18 -8.56 -15.02
N ASP A 62 11.40 -9.10 -15.18
CA ASP A 62 11.78 -10.43 -14.69
C ASP A 62 12.63 -10.40 -13.41
N ASP A 63 12.90 -9.20 -12.86
CA ASP A 63 13.74 -9.01 -11.67
C ASP A 63 12.98 -8.27 -10.56
N PRO A 64 12.40 -9.01 -9.59
CA PRO A 64 11.57 -8.45 -8.53
C PRO A 64 12.37 -7.74 -7.43
N ARG A 65 13.69 -7.61 -7.58
CA ARG A 65 14.49 -6.79 -6.67
C ARG A 65 14.04 -5.32 -6.74
N GLY A 66 14.31 -4.57 -5.68
CA GLY A 66 14.00 -3.14 -5.63
C GLY A 66 14.67 -2.38 -6.79
N GLY A 67 13.87 -1.65 -7.53
CA GLY A 67 14.29 -0.75 -8.60
C GLY A 67 14.47 0.68 -8.13
N ASP A 68 14.56 1.59 -9.09
CA ASP A 68 14.95 2.98 -8.84
C ASP A 68 13.78 3.85 -8.37
N PHE A 69 12.53 3.38 -8.45
CA PHE A 69 11.37 4.20 -8.11
C PHE A 69 10.73 3.79 -6.80
N SER A 70 10.33 4.77 -6.00
CA SER A 70 9.52 4.55 -4.80
C SER A 70 8.34 5.50 -4.73
N PHE A 71 7.25 5.07 -4.08
CA PHE A 71 6.03 5.85 -3.92
C PHE A 71 5.54 5.85 -2.46
N GLY A 72 5.12 7.01 -1.97
CA GLY A 72 4.52 7.14 -0.64
C GLY A 72 4.49 8.58 -0.13
N VAL A 73 4.28 8.72 1.18
CA VAL A 73 4.16 10.01 1.87
C VAL A 73 5.55 10.51 2.28
N ASP A 74 5.84 11.79 2.03
CA ASP A 74 7.04 12.45 2.56
C ASP A 74 6.82 12.78 4.06
N PRO A 75 7.66 12.26 4.98
CA PRO A 75 7.54 12.55 6.42
C PRO A 75 7.66 14.05 6.77
N GLN A 76 8.39 14.81 5.95
CA GLN A 76 8.58 16.25 6.10
C GLN A 76 7.44 17.04 5.44
N ARG A 77 6.89 16.52 4.35
CA ARG A 77 5.78 17.12 3.59
C ARG A 77 4.54 16.24 3.66
N GLN A 78 3.98 16.18 4.85
CA GLN A 78 2.85 15.35 5.28
C GLN A 78 1.52 15.56 4.53
N ARG A 79 1.49 16.48 3.56
CA ARG A 79 0.35 16.80 2.70
C ARG A 79 0.56 16.36 1.24
N GLU A 80 1.68 15.74 0.93
CA GLU A 80 2.07 15.39 -0.42
C GLU A 80 2.48 13.91 -0.48
N VAL A 81 2.07 13.22 -1.55
CA VAL A 81 2.68 11.95 -1.94
C VAL A 81 3.64 12.20 -3.08
N PHE A 82 4.70 11.42 -3.10
CA PHE A 82 5.76 11.53 -4.08
C PHE A 82 5.96 10.21 -4.79
N ILE A 83 6.36 10.32 -6.04
CA ILE A 83 7.20 9.31 -6.66
C ILE A 83 8.61 9.84 -6.61
N TRP A 84 9.51 9.11 -5.97
CA TRP A 84 10.94 9.38 -6.01
C TRP A 84 11.60 8.51 -7.06
N ARG A 85 12.65 9.04 -7.68
CA ARG A 85 13.66 8.27 -8.38
C ARG A 85 14.93 8.32 -7.54
N ASP A 86 15.40 7.16 -7.11
CA ASP A 86 16.38 6.96 -6.06
C ASP A 86 15.93 7.68 -4.77
N SER A 87 16.58 8.78 -4.42
CA SER A 87 16.23 9.62 -3.27
C SER A 87 15.73 11.01 -3.67
N HIS A 88 15.51 11.25 -4.96
CA HIS A 88 15.14 12.56 -5.48
C HIS A 88 13.67 12.60 -5.90
N PRO A 89 12.91 13.65 -5.52
CA PRO A 89 11.54 13.83 -5.98
C PRO A 89 11.46 13.82 -7.51
N TYR A 90 10.71 12.86 -8.08
CA TYR A 90 10.48 12.75 -9.52
C TYR A 90 9.12 13.34 -9.89
N ILE A 91 8.06 12.93 -9.18
CA ILE A 91 6.70 13.48 -9.32
C ILE A 91 6.16 13.81 -7.93
N ARG A 92 5.34 14.86 -7.86
CA ARG A 92 4.67 15.31 -6.63
C ARG A 92 3.17 15.39 -6.87
N TYR A 93 2.38 14.86 -5.95
CA TYR A 93 0.94 15.00 -5.94
C TYR A 93 0.49 15.57 -4.60
N ASP A 94 -0.36 16.60 -4.64
CA ASP A 94 -1.00 17.14 -3.45
C ASP A 94 -2.14 16.21 -3.01
N ILE A 95 -2.08 15.75 -1.77
CA ILE A 95 -3.06 14.85 -1.17
C ILE A 95 -4.34 15.61 -0.77
N MET A 96 -4.26 16.93 -0.54
CA MET A 96 -5.39 17.77 -0.14
C MET A 96 -6.44 17.94 -1.24
N ILE A 97 -6.12 17.51 -2.47
CA ILE A 97 -7.09 17.36 -3.54
C ILE A 97 -7.67 15.94 -3.42
N GLU A 98 -8.53 15.75 -2.42
CA GLU A 98 -8.96 14.46 -1.84
C GLU A 98 -9.61 13.42 -2.78
N SER A 99 -9.63 13.62 -4.11
CA SER A 99 -10.55 12.85 -4.96
C SER A 99 -10.20 12.76 -6.45
N TRP A 100 -8.93 12.61 -6.84
CA TRP A 100 -8.61 12.41 -8.28
C TRP A 100 -9.08 11.06 -8.83
N THR A 101 -9.13 10.02 -8.00
CA THR A 101 -9.46 8.65 -8.45
C THR A 101 -10.74 8.12 -7.83
N ASN A 102 -11.44 8.89 -6.98
CA ASN A 102 -12.71 8.42 -6.44
C ASN A 102 -13.75 8.39 -7.56
N ASN A 103 -14.43 7.27 -7.65
CA ASN A 103 -15.50 7.03 -8.59
C ASN A 103 -16.44 5.98 -7.99
N ASP A 104 -17.40 5.50 -8.77
CA ASP A 104 -18.38 4.51 -8.31
C ASP A 104 -17.78 3.13 -8.01
N ILE A 105 -16.51 2.89 -8.35
CA ILE A 105 -15.82 1.61 -8.17
C ILE A 105 -14.90 1.64 -6.95
N LEU A 106 -14.11 2.70 -6.79
CA LEU A 106 -13.08 2.78 -5.78
C LEU A 106 -13.00 4.16 -5.12
N SER A 107 -12.47 4.16 -3.90
CA SER A 107 -12.13 5.37 -3.16
C SER A 107 -10.68 5.32 -2.70
N PHE A 108 -9.97 6.42 -2.92
CA PHE A 108 -8.68 6.71 -2.34
C PHE A 108 -8.88 7.53 -1.07
N SER A 109 -8.10 7.23 -0.05
CA SER A 109 -8.29 7.75 1.29
C SER A 109 -6.95 8.03 1.93
N VAL A 110 -6.90 9.12 2.69
CA VAL A 110 -5.74 9.44 3.52
C VAL A 110 -6.17 9.54 4.97
N ASP A 111 -5.63 8.63 5.76
CA ASP A 111 -5.84 8.53 7.20
C ASP A 111 -4.75 9.35 7.89
N ARG A 112 -5.18 10.39 8.63
CA ARG A 112 -4.29 11.24 9.43
C ARG A 112 -4.71 11.12 10.89
N SER A 113 -3.82 10.57 11.69
CA SER A 113 -4.01 10.41 13.13
C SER A 113 -2.72 10.69 13.89
N ASP A 114 -2.81 10.58 15.22
CA ASP A 114 -1.63 10.60 16.09
C ASP A 114 -0.74 9.38 15.86
N GLU A 115 -1.28 8.29 15.31
CA GLU A 115 -0.52 7.09 14.99
C GLU A 115 0.34 7.24 13.75
N GLY A 116 -0.11 8.04 12.77
CA GLY A 116 0.56 8.11 11.49
C GLY A 116 -0.20 8.88 10.41
N ILE A 117 0.37 8.86 9.22
CA ILE A 117 -0.25 9.35 7.99
C ILE A 117 -0.16 8.23 6.98
N TYR A 118 -1.30 7.72 6.58
CA TYR A 118 -1.38 6.57 5.69
C TYR A 118 -2.27 6.85 4.51
N VAL A 119 -1.84 6.32 3.38
CA VAL A 119 -2.57 6.34 2.13
C VAL A 119 -3.06 4.94 1.87
N SER A 120 -4.32 4.82 1.51
CA SER A 120 -4.97 3.56 1.20
C SER A 120 -6.06 3.76 0.15
N PHE A 121 -6.44 2.68 -0.52
CA PHE A 121 -7.63 2.66 -1.35
C PHE A 121 -8.54 1.50 -0.98
N SER A 122 -9.83 1.68 -1.24
CA SER A 122 -10.88 0.70 -1.03
C SER A 122 -11.70 0.54 -2.31
N VAL A 123 -12.30 -0.62 -2.48
CA VAL A 123 -13.16 -0.97 -3.61
C VAL A 123 -14.55 -1.26 -3.05
N PHE A 124 -15.58 -0.69 -3.67
CA PHE A 124 -16.96 -0.86 -3.20
C PHE A 124 -17.49 -2.27 -3.50
N ASP A 125 -17.25 -2.76 -4.72
CA ASP A 125 -17.55 -4.14 -5.11
C ASP A 125 -16.33 -5.04 -4.90
N LYS A 126 -16.40 -5.91 -3.88
CA LYS A 126 -15.31 -6.83 -3.52
C LYS A 126 -15.11 -7.96 -4.54
N SER A 127 -16.01 -8.14 -5.51
CA SER A 127 -15.81 -9.08 -6.62
C SER A 127 -14.79 -8.56 -7.64
N ILE A 128 -14.55 -7.24 -7.67
CA ILE A 128 -13.57 -6.61 -8.54
C ILE A 128 -12.17 -6.80 -7.94
N ALA A 129 -11.40 -7.70 -8.52
CA ALA A 129 -9.98 -7.81 -8.20
C ALA A 129 -9.22 -6.67 -8.89
N THR A 130 -8.54 -5.84 -8.11
CA THR A 130 -7.79 -4.67 -8.58
C THR A 130 -6.59 -4.37 -7.69
N ARG A 131 -5.60 -3.67 -8.25
CA ARG A 131 -4.39 -3.24 -7.54
C ARG A 131 -3.79 -1.99 -8.18
N TRP A 132 -3.11 -1.19 -7.37
CA TRP A 132 -2.17 -0.19 -7.86
C TRP A 132 -0.76 -0.79 -7.89
N THR A 133 -0.02 -0.59 -8.97
CA THR A 133 1.36 -1.10 -9.12
C THR A 133 2.28 0.04 -9.55
N LEU A 134 3.42 0.19 -8.88
CA LEU A 134 4.48 1.11 -9.27
C LEU A 134 5.41 0.41 -10.26
N SER A 135 5.33 0.80 -11.52
CA SER A 135 6.12 0.21 -12.59
C SER A 135 7.60 0.61 -12.51
N ARG A 136 8.47 -0.17 -13.17
CA ARG A 136 9.92 0.08 -13.31
C ARG A 136 10.27 1.43 -13.96
N THR A 137 9.32 2.04 -14.68
CA THR A 137 9.49 3.35 -15.34
C THR A 137 9.00 4.51 -14.47
N GLY A 138 8.50 4.22 -13.26
CA GLY A 138 7.98 5.20 -12.33
C GLY A 138 6.52 5.58 -12.57
N ALA A 139 5.77 4.79 -13.35
CA ALA A 139 4.33 4.99 -13.51
C ALA A 139 3.56 4.26 -12.40
N LEU A 140 2.61 4.95 -11.76
CA LEU A 140 1.68 4.34 -10.82
C LEU A 140 0.41 3.94 -11.58
N GLU A 141 0.21 2.63 -11.76
CA GLU A 141 -0.80 2.07 -12.66
C GLU A 141 -1.91 1.37 -11.88
N LEU A 142 -3.16 1.66 -12.21
CA LEU A 142 -4.33 0.95 -11.69
C LEU A 142 -4.71 -0.20 -12.63
N LEU A 143 -4.64 -1.43 -12.13
CA LEU A 143 -4.91 -2.64 -12.89
C LEU A 143 -6.20 -3.30 -12.38
N PHE A 144 -7.02 -3.78 -13.31
CA PHE A 144 -8.23 -4.56 -13.03
C PHE A 144 -8.09 -5.96 -13.63
N TRP A 145 -8.54 -6.97 -12.90
CA TRP A 145 -8.69 -8.31 -13.45
C TRP A 145 -10.09 -8.42 -14.04
N THR A 146 -10.17 -8.41 -15.36
CA THR A 146 -11.42 -8.71 -16.05
C THR A 146 -11.44 -10.20 -16.38
N ALA A 147 -12.52 -10.88 -16.00
CA ALA A 147 -12.82 -12.20 -16.54
C ALA A 147 -13.34 -12.01 -17.96
N ILE A 148 -12.45 -11.66 -18.91
CA ILE A 148 -12.78 -11.84 -20.32
C ILE A 148 -12.73 -13.34 -20.54
N ASN A 149 -13.89 -13.98 -20.48
CA ASN A 149 -14.08 -15.25 -21.18
C ASN A 149 -13.76 -14.97 -22.64
N MET A 150 -12.51 -15.21 -23.05
CA MET A 150 -12.15 -15.31 -24.45
C MET A 150 -12.95 -16.49 -25.00
N LYS A 151 -14.09 -16.18 -25.61
CA LYS A 151 -14.78 -17.06 -26.54
C LYS A 151 -14.10 -16.99 -27.89
#